data_AF-A0A8S9Z788-F1
#
_entry.id   AF-A0A8S9Z788-F1
#
_cell.length_a   1.000
_cell.length_b   1.000
_cell.length_c   1.000
_cell.angle_alpha   90.00
_cell.angle_beta   90.00
_cell.angle_gamma   90.00
#
_symmetry.space_group_name_H-M   'P 1'
#
loop_
_entity.id
_entity.type
_entity.pdbx_description
1 polymer ?
#
loop_
_entity_poly.entity_id
_entity_poly.type
_entity_poly.pdbx_seq_one_letter_code
_entity_poly.pdbx_strand_id
1 'polypeptide(L)'
;MEVHDTAEICLRTFDDLDVDNVGRVHKIELCSRLADLMPEDCNIRDKLDSIPGQFITREEFQTVIDQITLEPRSTAQVSQQDWIDLFHAIDVDQSGYLSVDEVHAIFADDPLPMPIELIKSWIAQFDTNSDGQLSLAEFLEFVRKTTNKSYL
;
A
#
# COMPACT_ATOMS: atom_id res chain seq x y z
N MET A 1 7.18 -12.14 -11.39
CA MET A 1 8.03 -11.07 -11.95
C MET A 1 8.40 -10.20 -10.77
N GLU A 2 9.68 -10.14 -10.40
CA GLU A 2 10.09 -9.44 -9.19
C GLU A 2 10.06 -7.93 -9.43
N VAL A 3 9.74 -7.15 -8.40
CA VAL A 3 9.56 -5.68 -8.49
C VAL A 3 10.82 -4.97 -9.00
N HIS A 4 11.98 -5.60 -8.84
CA HIS A 4 13.27 -5.12 -9.35
C HIS A 4 13.40 -5.25 -10.87
N ASP A 5 12.76 -6.24 -11.50
CA ASP A 5 12.80 -6.44 -12.95
C ASP A 5 12.04 -5.32 -13.68
N THR A 6 10.95 -4.82 -13.09
CA THR A 6 10.08 -3.79 -13.68
C THR A 6 10.82 -2.46 -13.87
N ALA A 7 11.61 -1.99 -12.89
CA ALA A 7 12.43 -0.77 -13.05
C ALA A 7 13.42 -0.91 -14.19
N GLU A 8 14.12 -2.05 -14.24
CA GLU A 8 15.18 -2.26 -15.21
C GLU A 8 14.62 -2.28 -16.64
N ILE A 9 13.50 -2.95 -16.85
CA ILE A 9 12.79 -2.98 -18.14
C ILE A 9 12.32 -1.58 -18.53
N CYS A 10 11.75 -0.83 -17.59
CA CYS A 10 11.27 0.53 -17.85
C CYS A 10 12.40 1.49 -18.23
N LEU A 11 13.49 1.49 -17.46
CA LEU A 11 14.65 2.37 -17.71
C LEU A 11 15.34 2.02 -19.04
N ARG A 12 15.48 0.73 -19.36
CA ARG A 12 15.98 0.30 -20.67
C ARG A 12 15.08 0.73 -21.81
N THR A 13 13.76 0.64 -21.63
CA THR A 13 12.80 1.05 -22.66
C THR A 13 12.89 2.56 -22.91
N PHE A 14 13.08 3.36 -21.87
CA PHE A 14 13.26 4.80 -22.02
C PHE A 14 14.56 5.14 -22.75
N ASP A 15 15.67 4.48 -22.41
CA ASP A 15 16.97 4.66 -23.08
C ASP A 15 16.93 4.26 -24.56
N ASP A 16 16.22 3.18 -24.89
CA ASP A 16 16.01 2.74 -26.28
C ASP A 16 15.18 3.74 -27.11
N LEU A 17 14.28 4.47 -26.46
CA LEU A 17 13.44 5.48 -27.09
C LEU A 17 14.09 6.87 -27.17
N ASP A 18 14.93 7.24 -26.20
CA ASP A 18 15.64 8.54 -26.14
C ASP A 18 16.95 8.52 -26.94
N VAL A 19 16.88 8.15 -28.23
CA VAL A 19 18.05 8.01 -29.12
C VAL A 19 18.82 9.33 -29.26
N ASP A 20 18.12 10.46 -29.25
CA ASP A 20 18.70 11.79 -29.36
C ASP A 20 19.25 12.35 -28.03
N ASN A 21 19.19 11.58 -26.93
CA ASN A 21 19.66 11.96 -25.60
C ASN A 21 19.13 13.33 -25.15
N VAL A 22 17.91 13.66 -25.58
CA VAL A 22 17.24 14.90 -25.18
C VAL A 22 16.65 14.79 -23.79
N GLY A 23 16.65 13.59 -23.20
CA GLY A 23 16.11 13.32 -21.89
C GLY A 23 14.59 13.38 -21.88
N ARG A 24 13.92 13.17 -23.03
CA ARG A 24 12.46 13.17 -23.14
C ARG A 24 11.97 12.25 -24.25
N VAL A 25 10.91 11.51 -23.97
CA VAL A 25 10.28 10.59 -24.94
C VAL A 25 8.79 10.88 -25.07
N HIS A 26 8.19 10.51 -26.19
CA HIS A 26 6.74 10.62 -26.37
C HIS A 26 6.01 9.58 -25.51
N LYS A 27 5.01 10.02 -24.72
CA LYS A 27 4.24 9.15 -23.83
C LYS A 27 3.53 8.02 -24.57
N ILE A 28 3.05 8.28 -25.78
CA ILE A 28 2.35 7.28 -26.60
C ILE A 28 3.32 6.16 -27.00
N GLU A 29 4.55 6.52 -27.38
CA GLU A 29 5.57 5.57 -27.82
C GLU A 29 6.06 4.73 -26.64
N LEU A 30 6.30 5.39 -25.50
CA LEU A 30 6.65 4.73 -24.25
C LEU A 30 5.53 3.80 -23.76
N CYS A 31 4.27 4.25 -23.73
CA CYS A 31 3.12 3.41 -23.35
C CYS A 31 2.96 2.22 -24.30
N SER A 32 3.20 2.40 -25.60
CA SER A 32 3.09 1.30 -26.56
C SER A 32 4.18 0.25 -26.33
N ARG A 33 5.41 0.66 -26.04
CA ARG A 33 6.52 -0.27 -25.74
C ARG A 33 6.33 -0.96 -24.39
N LEU A 34 5.93 -0.22 -23.36
CA LEU A 34 5.65 -0.77 -22.04
C LEU A 34 4.46 -1.75 -22.07
N ALA A 35 3.43 -1.49 -22.87
CA ALA A 35 2.30 -2.40 -23.03
C ALA A 35 2.67 -3.73 -23.73
N ASP A 36 3.68 -3.71 -24.61
CA ASP A 36 4.19 -4.90 -25.30
C ASP A 36 5.06 -5.76 -24.38
N LEU A 37 5.87 -5.10 -23.54
CA LEU A 37 6.78 -5.76 -22.61
C LEU A 37 6.08 -6.20 -21.30
N MET A 38 5.07 -5.43 -20.84
CA MET A 38 4.45 -5.58 -19.52
C MET A 38 2.93 -5.31 -19.56
N PRO A 39 2.12 -6.20 -20.16
CA PRO A 39 0.67 -6.00 -20.28
C PRO A 39 -0.10 -6.09 -18.95
N GLU A 40 0.48 -6.70 -17.92
CA GLU A 40 -0.19 -6.95 -16.62
C GLU A 40 0.00 -5.82 -15.59
N ASP A 41 1.04 -4.98 -15.75
CA ASP A 41 1.37 -3.89 -14.82
C ASP A 41 0.77 -2.54 -15.28
N CYS A 42 -0.55 -2.40 -15.16
CA CYS A 42 -1.27 -1.17 -15.54
C CYS A 42 -0.92 0.06 -14.69
N ASN A 43 -0.24 -0.13 -13.56
CA ASN A 43 0.06 0.93 -12.58
C ASN A 43 0.97 2.03 -13.16
N ILE A 44 1.87 1.68 -14.07
CA ILE A 44 2.80 2.62 -14.73
C ILE A 44 2.04 3.51 -15.71
N ARG A 45 1.11 2.91 -16.46
CA ARG A 45 0.30 3.60 -17.47
C ARG A 45 -0.64 4.62 -16.84
N ASP A 46 -1.26 4.29 -15.71
CA ASP A 46 -2.11 5.22 -14.96
C ASP A 46 -1.30 6.44 -14.46
N LYS A 47 -0.09 6.20 -13.96
CA LYS A 47 0.83 7.27 -13.54
C LYS A 47 1.31 8.13 -14.72
N LEU A 48 1.60 7.52 -15.87
CA LEU A 48 1.99 8.20 -17.11
C LEU A 48 0.88 9.12 -17.64
N ASP A 49 -0.38 8.67 -17.58
CA ASP A 49 -1.56 9.42 -18.02
C ASP A 49 -1.85 10.61 -17.08
N SER A 50 -1.58 10.46 -15.78
CA SER A 50 -1.70 11.54 -14.80
C SER A 50 -0.76 12.72 -15.04
N ILE A 51 0.36 12.50 -15.73
CA ILE A 51 1.30 13.58 -16.04
C ILE A 51 0.72 14.40 -17.20
N PRO A 52 0.60 15.73 -17.09
CA PRO A 52 0.16 16.56 -18.21
C PRO A 52 1.23 16.61 -19.32
N GLY A 53 0.80 16.68 -20.59
CA GLY A 53 1.70 16.83 -21.75
C GLY A 53 1.91 15.55 -22.56
N GLN A 54 2.37 15.69 -23.80
CA GLN A 54 2.61 14.54 -24.71
C GLN A 54 3.99 13.91 -24.55
N PHE A 55 4.90 14.61 -23.90
CA PHE A 55 6.26 14.18 -23.65
C PHE A 55 6.41 13.87 -22.16
N ILE A 56 7.24 12.89 -21.85
CA ILE A 56 7.69 12.65 -20.50
C ILE A 56 9.21 12.76 -20.47
N THR A 57 9.72 13.55 -19.54
CA THR A 57 11.15 13.73 -19.32
C THR A 57 11.72 12.58 -18.50
N ARG A 58 13.03 12.41 -18.54
CA ARG A 58 13.74 11.40 -17.74
C ARG A 58 13.49 11.61 -16.25
N GLU A 59 13.40 12.85 -15.77
CA GLU A 59 13.13 13.16 -14.36
C GLU A 59 11.71 12.76 -13.94
N GLU A 60 10.72 13.06 -14.78
CA GLU A 60 9.33 12.64 -14.55
C GLU A 60 9.19 11.12 -14.63
N PHE A 61 9.82 10.49 -15.61
CA PHE A 61 9.82 9.04 -15.76
C PHE A 61 10.54 8.37 -14.61
N GLN A 62 11.71 8.88 -14.21
CA GLN A 62 12.44 8.42 -13.04
C GLN A 62 11.56 8.52 -11.82
N THR A 63 10.82 9.61 -11.61
CA THR A 63 9.86 9.74 -10.49
C THR A 63 8.76 8.68 -10.52
N VAL A 64 8.24 8.33 -11.71
CA VAL A 64 7.27 7.25 -11.87
C VAL A 64 7.90 5.90 -11.52
N ILE A 65 9.09 5.61 -12.05
CA ILE A 65 9.82 4.37 -11.77
C ILE A 65 10.20 4.29 -10.29
N ASP A 66 10.66 5.39 -9.70
CA ASP A 66 10.96 5.54 -8.28
C ASP A 66 9.71 5.27 -7.44
N GLN A 67 8.55 5.82 -7.79
CA GLN A 67 7.29 5.47 -7.10
C GLN A 67 6.85 4.00 -7.27
N ILE A 68 7.37 3.28 -8.26
CA ILE A 68 7.12 1.85 -8.48
C ILE A 68 8.21 0.99 -7.81
N THR A 69 9.43 1.51 -7.65
CA THR A 69 10.63 0.73 -7.27
C THR A 69 11.32 1.18 -5.99
N LEU A 70 11.27 2.47 -5.66
CA LEU A 70 11.43 3.02 -4.31
C LEU A 70 10.04 3.12 -3.65
N GLU A 71 9.62 2.05 -2.97
CA GLU A 71 9.31 2.05 -1.53
C GLU A 71 8.49 0.81 -1.13
N PRO A 72 8.72 0.26 0.08
CA PRO A 72 7.71 -0.50 0.80
C PRO A 72 6.49 0.40 1.05
N ARG A 73 5.39 0.13 0.33
CA ARG A 73 3.98 0.41 0.69
C ARG A 73 3.78 1.53 1.74
N SER A 74 4.05 2.80 1.43
CA SER A 74 3.85 3.92 2.41
C SER A 74 2.73 4.91 2.09
N THR A 75 1.93 4.69 1.02
CA THR A 75 0.58 5.28 0.93
C THR A 75 -0.42 4.32 0.28
N ALA A 76 -0.30 3.01 0.53
CA ALA A 76 -1.42 2.13 0.23
C ALA A 76 -2.53 2.50 1.21
N GLN A 77 -3.70 2.85 0.69
CA GLN A 77 -4.91 2.58 1.43
C GLN A 77 -4.83 1.11 1.82
N VAL A 78 -4.56 0.85 3.10
CA VAL A 78 -4.60 -0.49 3.66
C VAL A 78 -6.01 -0.98 3.32
N SER A 79 -6.09 -1.89 2.36
CA SER A 79 -7.38 -2.28 1.80
C SER A 79 -8.14 -3.00 2.89
N GLN A 80 -9.48 -3.01 2.83
CA GLN A 80 -10.28 -3.74 3.83
C GLN A 80 -9.76 -5.17 4.02
N GLN A 81 -9.25 -5.78 2.94
CA GLN A 81 -8.62 -7.09 2.95
C GLN A 81 -7.35 -7.16 3.81
N ASP A 82 -6.42 -6.21 3.72
CA ASP A 82 -5.22 -6.18 4.56
C ASP A 82 -5.56 -6.10 6.06
N TRP A 83 -6.65 -5.41 6.42
CA TRP A 83 -7.14 -5.36 7.79
C TRP A 83 -7.79 -6.67 8.24
N ILE A 84 -8.46 -7.38 7.33
CA ILE A 84 -9.00 -8.72 7.59
C ILE A 84 -7.85 -9.71 7.79
N ASP A 85 -6.82 -9.66 6.95
CA ASP A 85 -5.65 -10.52 7.07
C ASP A 85 -4.87 -10.23 8.37
N LEU A 86 -4.73 -8.95 8.74
CA LEU A 86 -4.19 -8.59 10.05
C LEU A 86 -5.06 -9.18 11.16
N PHE A 87 -6.37 -8.97 11.13
CA PHE A 87 -7.30 -9.51 12.14
C PHE A 87 -7.13 -11.02 12.33
N HIS A 88 -7.09 -11.79 11.26
CA HIS A 88 -6.87 -13.24 11.34
C HIS A 88 -5.48 -13.62 11.84
N ALA A 89 -4.48 -12.78 11.63
CA ALA A 89 -3.16 -12.98 12.24
C ALA A 89 -3.17 -12.72 13.75
N ILE A 90 -4.09 -11.86 14.24
CA ILE A 90 -4.28 -11.57 15.67
C ILE A 90 -5.13 -12.64 16.36
N ASP A 91 -6.22 -13.04 15.72
CA ASP A 91 -7.19 -14.04 16.20
C ASP A 91 -6.60 -15.45 16.08
N VAL A 92 -5.70 -15.78 17.00
CA VAL A 92 -5.00 -17.08 17.04
C VAL A 92 -5.99 -18.21 17.30
N ASP A 93 -7.02 -17.95 18.10
CA ASP A 93 -8.03 -18.95 18.44
C ASP A 93 -9.11 -19.10 17.36
N GLN A 94 -9.14 -18.20 16.36
CA GLN A 94 -10.13 -18.14 15.28
C GLN A 94 -11.56 -18.01 15.83
N SER A 95 -11.72 -17.32 16.96
CA SER A 95 -13.02 -17.06 17.56
C SER A 95 -13.85 -16.11 16.72
N GLY A 96 -13.21 -15.30 15.86
CA GLY A 96 -13.80 -14.18 15.14
C GLY A 96 -13.86 -12.89 15.98
N TYR A 97 -13.19 -12.86 17.14
CA TYR A 97 -13.12 -11.73 18.07
C TYR A 97 -11.70 -11.53 18.55
N LEU A 98 -11.29 -10.27 18.74
CA LEU A 98 -9.99 -9.96 19.33
C LEU A 98 -10.12 -9.73 20.82
N SER A 99 -9.52 -10.63 21.59
CA SER A 99 -9.41 -10.50 23.03
C SER A 99 -8.23 -9.59 23.43
N VAL A 100 -8.31 -9.00 24.63
CA VAL A 100 -7.22 -8.20 25.22
C VAL A 100 -5.89 -8.98 25.23
N ASP A 101 -5.97 -10.27 25.54
CA ASP A 101 -4.79 -11.14 25.64
C ASP A 101 -4.15 -11.39 24.27
N GLU A 102 -4.96 -11.62 23.25
CA GLU A 102 -4.50 -11.82 21.88
C GLU A 102 -3.83 -10.58 21.33
N VAL A 103 -4.46 -9.40 21.48
CA VAL A 103 -3.86 -8.12 21.08
C VAL A 103 -2.55 -7.88 21.83
N HIS A 104 -2.51 -8.16 23.13
CA HIS A 104 -1.29 -8.01 23.94
C HIS A 104 -0.17 -8.97 23.50
N ALA A 105 -0.51 -10.20 23.10
CA ALA A 105 0.47 -11.17 22.63
C ALA A 105 1.22 -10.71 21.36
N ILE A 106 0.61 -9.85 20.54
CA ILE A 106 1.22 -9.37 19.28
C ILE A 106 2.15 -8.21 19.55
N PHE A 107 1.73 -7.32 20.44
CA PHE A 107 2.61 -6.25 20.93
C PHE A 107 3.71 -6.79 21.84
N ALA A 108 3.65 -8.05 22.28
CA ALA A 108 4.73 -8.67 23.04
C ALA A 108 5.97 -9.00 22.18
N ASP A 109 5.79 -9.19 20.87
CA ASP A 109 6.91 -9.39 19.92
C ASP A 109 7.47 -8.05 19.40
N ASP A 110 6.75 -6.94 19.64
CA ASP A 110 7.17 -5.61 19.24
C ASP A 110 8.20 -5.02 20.22
N PRO A 111 9.23 -4.28 19.75
CA PRO A 111 10.20 -3.59 20.61
C PRO A 111 9.57 -2.57 21.58
N LEU A 112 8.31 -2.17 21.36
CA LEU A 112 7.55 -1.30 22.25
C LEU A 112 6.27 -2.00 22.78
N PRO A 113 6.38 -2.83 23.84
CA PRO A 113 5.23 -3.51 24.40
C PRO A 113 4.22 -2.50 24.97
N MET A 114 2.99 -2.52 24.45
CA MET A 114 1.90 -1.70 24.97
C MET A 114 1.37 -2.26 26.30
N PRO A 115 1.20 -1.44 27.34
CA PRO A 115 0.65 -1.90 28.61
C PRO A 115 -0.80 -2.38 28.43
N ILE A 116 -1.14 -3.49 29.10
CA ILE A 116 -2.48 -4.11 29.07
C ILE A 116 -3.59 -3.10 29.37
N GLU A 117 -3.36 -2.13 30.27
CA GLU A 117 -4.34 -1.09 30.60
C GLU A 117 -4.68 -0.17 29.41
N LEU A 118 -3.68 0.11 28.57
CA LEU A 118 -3.87 0.88 27.35
C LEU A 118 -4.60 0.06 26.30
N ILE A 119 -4.26 -1.23 26.15
CA ILE A 119 -4.98 -2.15 25.26
C ILE A 119 -6.44 -2.31 25.67
N LYS A 120 -6.72 -2.46 26.98
CA LYS A 120 -8.09 -2.50 27.52
C LYS A 120 -8.85 -1.21 27.23
N SER A 121 -8.21 -0.06 27.43
CA SER A 121 -8.82 1.25 27.15
C SER A 121 -9.01 1.47 25.66
N TRP A 122 -8.15 0.89 24.81
CA TRP A 122 -8.27 0.92 23.37
C TRP A 122 -9.44 0.05 22.93
N ILE A 123 -9.49 -1.22 23.33
CA ILE A 123 -10.61 -2.14 23.05
C ILE A 123 -11.93 -1.54 23.54
N ALA A 124 -12.01 -1.06 24.79
CA ALA A 124 -13.22 -0.46 25.35
C ALA A 124 -13.69 0.82 24.64
N GLN A 125 -12.82 1.51 23.89
CA GLN A 125 -13.22 2.66 23.07
C GLN A 125 -13.87 2.26 21.74
N PHE A 126 -13.62 1.04 21.27
CA PHE A 126 -14.11 0.55 19.96
C PHE A 126 -15.17 -0.53 20.08
N ASP A 127 -15.14 -1.26 21.17
CA ASP A 127 -16.15 -2.22 21.62
C ASP A 127 -17.49 -1.48 21.81
N THR A 128 -18.35 -1.59 20.79
CA THR A 128 -19.64 -0.89 20.75
C THR A 128 -20.73 -1.78 21.34
N ASN A 129 -20.56 -3.10 21.26
CA ASN A 129 -21.48 -4.07 21.83
C ASN A 129 -21.21 -4.33 23.35
N SER A 130 -20.10 -3.79 23.89
CA SER A 130 -19.63 -3.94 25.27
C SER A 130 -19.43 -5.40 25.69
N ASP A 131 -19.01 -6.26 24.76
CA ASP A 131 -18.72 -7.67 25.04
C ASP A 131 -17.30 -7.90 25.57
N GLY A 132 -16.49 -6.84 25.64
CA GLY A 132 -15.10 -6.86 26.12
C GLY A 132 -14.10 -7.37 25.08
N GLN A 133 -14.53 -7.58 23.85
CA GLN A 133 -13.76 -8.07 22.72
C GLN A 133 -14.02 -7.18 21.49
N LEU A 134 -13.22 -7.35 20.45
CA LEU A 134 -13.37 -6.58 19.20
C LEU A 134 -13.77 -7.52 18.08
N SER A 135 -15.03 -7.46 17.63
CA SER A 135 -15.45 -8.26 16.47
C SER A 135 -14.84 -7.72 15.17
N LEU A 136 -14.70 -8.58 14.15
CA LEU A 136 -14.21 -8.17 12.83
C LEU A 136 -15.01 -6.98 12.25
N ALA A 137 -16.32 -6.96 12.48
CA ALA A 137 -17.18 -5.88 12.01
C ALA A 137 -16.85 -4.54 12.69
N GLU A 138 -16.65 -4.54 14.02
CA GLU A 138 -16.27 -3.35 14.77
C GLU A 138 -14.88 -2.85 14.39
N PHE A 139 -13.94 -3.78 14.19
CA PHE A 139 -12.59 -3.46 13.74
C PHE A 139 -12.59 -2.80 12.36
N LEU A 140 -13.31 -3.36 11.39
CA LEU A 140 -13.42 -2.78 10.04
C LEU A 140 -14.18 -1.45 10.03
N GLU A 141 -15.23 -1.31 10.84
CA GLU A 141 -15.95 -0.04 10.95
C GLU A 141 -15.05 1.06 11.54
N PHE A 142 -14.23 0.72 12.53
CA PHE A 142 -13.23 1.61 13.10
C PHE A 142 -12.19 2.04 12.04
N VAL A 143 -11.57 1.07 11.37
CA VAL A 143 -10.59 1.33 10.32
C VAL A 143 -11.16 2.27 9.27
N ARG A 144 -12.41 2.04 8.85
CA ARG A 144 -13.10 2.91 7.88
C ARG A 144 -13.30 4.32 8.41
N LYS A 145 -13.68 4.47 9.70
CA LYS A 145 -13.86 5.77 10.36
C LYS A 145 -12.54 6.53 10.53
N THR A 146 -11.46 5.84 10.87
CA THR A 146 -10.13 6.43 11.10
C THR A 146 -9.43 6.80 9.80
N THR A 147 -9.55 5.97 8.76
CA THR A 147 -8.98 6.25 7.43
C THR A 147 -9.62 7.49 6.78
N ASN A 148 -10.86 7.85 7.15
CA ASN A 148 -11.53 9.05 6.65
C ASN A 148 -11.25 10.31 7.49
N LYS A 149 -10.73 10.16 8.71
CA LYS A 149 -10.23 11.28 9.51
C LYS A 149 -8.73 11.43 9.24
N SER A 150 -8.42 12.12 8.15
CA SER A 150 -7.18 12.90 8.07
C SER A 150 -7.12 13.74 9.35
N TYR A 151 -6.23 13.40 10.27
CA TYR A 151 -5.99 14.22 11.45
C TYR A 151 -5.61 15.62 10.95
N LEU A 152 -6.49 16.59 11.25
CA LEU A 152 -6.28 18.02 11.05
C LEU A 152 -5.01 18.49 11.75
#